data_AF-W5LXJ3-F1
#
_entry.id   AF-W5LXJ3-F1
#
_cell.length_a   1.000
_cell.length_b   1.000
_cell.length_c   1.000
_cell.angle_alpha   90.00
_cell.angle_beta   90.00
_cell.angle_gamma   90.00
#
_symmetry.space_group_name_H-M   'P 1'
#
loop_
_entity.id
_entity.type
_entity.pdbx_description
1 polymer ?
#
loop_
_entity_poly.entity_id
_entity_poly.type
_entity_poly.pdbx_seq_one_letter_code
_entity_poly.pdbx_strand_id
1 'polypeptide(L)'
;MEVGSEAAEWVSTHFTPPIKLEFEKVYFPYLLINKKRYAGLYFSSSPTTHDKMDCKGIETVRRDNCPLVVSLINACLQSILIDRCGSPTDSGVPFDL
;
A
#
# COMPACT_ATOMS: atom_id res chain seq x y z
N MET A 1 7.85 -5.00 -10.59
CA MET A 1 8.40 -3.62 -10.51
C MET A 1 8.83 -3.13 -11.89
N GLU A 2 9.38 -3.99 -12.74
CA GLU A 2 9.77 -3.70 -14.14
C GLU A 2 8.72 -2.93 -14.95
N VAL A 3 7.48 -3.44 -15.05
CA VAL A 3 6.38 -2.78 -15.78
C VAL A 3 6.10 -1.35 -15.29
N GLY A 4 6.27 -1.09 -13.99
CA GLY A 4 6.06 0.24 -13.42
C GLY A 4 7.13 1.23 -13.84
N SER A 5 8.38 0.78 -13.94
CA SER A 5 9.50 1.59 -14.43
C SER A 5 9.37 1.88 -15.92
N GLU A 6 9.07 0.86 -16.72
CA GLU A 6 8.86 1.00 -18.17
C GLU A 6 7.72 1.98 -18.48
N ALA A 7 6.59 1.86 -17.77
CA ALA A 7 5.48 2.79 -17.92
C ALA A 7 5.86 4.23 -17.53
N ALA A 8 6.65 4.43 -16.48
CA ALA A 8 7.09 5.75 -16.07
C ALA A 8 8.00 6.42 -17.12
N GLU A 9 8.93 5.66 -17.71
CA GLU A 9 9.77 6.12 -18.81
C GLU A 9 8.93 6.45 -20.05
N TRP A 10 8.03 5.54 -20.45
CA TRP A 10 7.15 5.73 -21.60
C TRP A 10 6.27 6.98 -21.46
N VAL A 11 5.64 7.19 -20.30
CA VAL A 11 4.84 8.39 -20.04
C VAL A 11 5.72 9.65 -20.07
N SER A 12 6.95 9.59 -19.55
CA SER A 12 7.87 10.74 -19.57
C SER A 12 8.22 11.21 -20.99
N THR A 13 8.23 10.30 -21.99
CA THR A 13 8.50 10.69 -23.39
C THR A 13 7.44 11.61 -24.00
N HIS A 14 6.25 11.69 -23.40
CA HIS A 14 5.14 12.50 -23.90
C HIS A 14 5.19 13.96 -23.43
N PHE A 15 6.08 14.28 -22.48
CA PHE A 15 6.20 15.61 -21.91
C PHE A 15 7.51 16.30 -22.30
N THR A 16 7.50 17.63 -22.33
CA THR A 16 8.72 18.40 -22.57
C THR A 16 9.59 18.45 -21.29
N PRO A 17 10.93 18.38 -21.43
CA PRO A 17 11.82 18.61 -20.30
C PRO A 17 11.51 19.94 -19.61
N PRO A 18 11.52 20.01 -18.25
CA PRO A 18 12.04 19.04 -17.29
C PRO A 18 10.99 18.09 -16.66
N ILE A 19 9.82 17.94 -17.28
CA ILE A 19 8.74 17.10 -16.73
C ILE A 19 9.10 15.63 -16.90
N LYS A 20 9.17 14.89 -15.79
CA LYS A 20 9.50 13.45 -15.76
C LYS A 20 8.61 12.74 -14.74
N LEU A 21 8.07 11.59 -15.12
CA LEU A 21 7.39 10.67 -14.22
C LEU A 21 8.40 9.65 -13.71
N GLU A 22 8.42 9.44 -12.40
CA GLU A 22 9.34 8.50 -11.75
C GLU A 22 8.55 7.40 -11.04
N PHE A 23 8.97 6.16 -11.25
CA PHE A 23 8.47 5.03 -10.49
C PHE A 23 9.05 5.07 -9.08
N GLU A 24 8.19 5.14 -8.06
CA GLU A 24 8.62 5.25 -6.67
C GLU A 24 8.54 3.91 -5.93
N LYS A 25 7.43 3.17 -6.07
CA LYS A 25 7.10 2.02 -5.21
C LYS A 25 5.92 1.21 -5.71
N VAL A 26 5.75 0.03 -5.11
CA VAL A 26 4.57 -0.84 -5.25
C VAL A 26 3.97 -1.15 -3.88
N TYR A 27 2.64 -1.26 -3.83
CA TYR A 27 1.92 -1.72 -2.64
C TYR A 27 1.47 -3.18 -2.80
N PHE A 28 1.80 -4.03 -1.82
CA PHE A 28 1.29 -5.41 -1.77
C PHE A 28 1.37 -6.04 -0.37
N PRO A 29 0.28 -6.24 0.37
CA PRO A 29 -1.11 -5.97 0.03
C PRO A 29 -1.47 -4.48 0.08
N TYR A 30 -2.59 -4.13 -0.56
CA TYR A 30 -3.13 -2.77 -0.64
C TYR A 30 -4.58 -2.71 -0.12
N LEU A 31 -4.87 -1.71 0.71
CA LEU A 31 -6.17 -1.49 1.32
C LEU A 31 -6.60 -0.03 1.08
N LEU A 32 -7.58 0.15 0.20
CA LEU A 32 -8.19 1.45 -0.06
C LEU A 32 -9.55 1.51 0.62
N ILE A 33 -9.71 2.41 1.60
CA ILE A 33 -10.96 2.57 2.35
C ILE A 33 -11.81 3.67 1.70
N ASN A 34 -11.21 4.83 1.45
CA ASN A 34 -11.89 6.02 0.94
C ASN A 34 -10.90 6.97 0.25
N LYS A 35 -11.40 8.03 -0.39
CA LYS A 35 -10.54 9.10 -0.91
C LYS A 35 -9.62 9.63 0.19
N LYS A 36 -8.31 9.66 -0.09
CA LYS A 36 -7.25 10.06 0.85
C LYS A 36 -7.15 9.21 2.12
N ARG A 37 -7.73 8.00 2.14
CA ARG A 37 -7.71 7.05 3.27
C ARG A 37 -7.32 5.66 2.78
N TYR A 38 -6.04 5.32 2.88
CA TYR A 38 -5.50 4.03 2.40
C TYR A 38 -4.34 3.53 3.26
N ALA A 39 -4.12 2.23 3.25
CA ALA A 39 -2.96 1.57 3.83
C ALA A 39 -2.39 0.53 2.87
N GLY A 40 -1.10 0.22 3.02
CA GLY A 40 -0.48 -0.88 2.29
C GLY A 40 0.94 -1.14 2.74
N LEU A 41 1.43 -2.33 2.43
CA LEU A 41 2.85 -2.63 2.61
C LEU A 41 3.66 -2.04 1.45
N TYR A 42 4.68 -1.30 1.82
CA TYR A 42 5.54 -0.55 0.90
C TYR A 42 6.71 -1.43 0.45
N PHE A 43 6.94 -1.49 -0.87
CA PHE A 43 8.09 -2.15 -1.49
C PHE A 43 8.79 -1.17 -2.43
N SER A 44 10.02 -0.76 -2.07
CA SER A 44 10.86 0.12 -2.90
C SER A 44 11.71 -0.66 -3.90
N SER A 45 12.57 -1.54 -3.40
CA SER A 45 13.70 -2.06 -4.22
C SER A 45 13.67 -3.57 -4.41
N SER A 46 13.03 -4.30 -3.49
CA SER A 46 12.95 -5.76 -3.54
C SER A 46 11.49 -6.21 -3.50
N PRO A 47 11.09 -7.21 -4.30
CA PRO A 47 9.75 -7.79 -4.24
C PRO A 47 9.55 -8.74 -3.03
N THR A 48 10.63 -9.16 -2.36
CA THR A 48 10.57 -10.16 -1.27
C THR A 48 10.48 -9.54 0.12
N THR A 49 10.99 -8.33 0.31
CA THR A 49 11.07 -7.66 1.60
C THR A 49 10.31 -6.35 1.54
N HIS A 50 9.32 -6.20 2.41
CA HIS A 50 8.62 -4.92 2.59
C HIS A 50 9.42 -4.01 3.52
N ASP A 51 9.42 -2.71 3.26
CA ASP A 51 10.18 -1.75 4.08
C ASP A 51 9.37 -1.32 5.30
N LYS A 52 8.08 -1.01 5.11
CA LYS A 52 7.17 -0.54 6.17
C LYS A 52 5.71 -0.64 5.76
N MET A 53 4.81 -0.50 6.74
CA MET A 53 3.40 -0.24 6.52
C MET A 53 3.19 1.27 6.33
N ASP A 54 2.66 1.69 5.18
CA ASP A 54 2.29 3.09 4.94
C ASP A 54 0.78 3.27 5.20
N CYS A 55 0.43 4.21 6.07
CA CYS A 55 -0.95 4.56 6.43
C CYS A 55 -1.19 6.03 6.11
N LYS A 56 -2.09 6.31 5.17
CA LYS A 56 -2.41 7.67 4.73
C LYS A 56 -3.84 8.02 5.07
N GLY A 57 -4.00 9.06 5.90
CA GLY A 57 -5.30 9.62 6.29
C GLY A 57 -6.17 8.72 7.19
N ILE A 58 -5.65 7.57 7.62
CA ILE A 58 -6.27 6.70 8.62
C ILE A 58 -6.14 7.34 10.00
N GLU A 59 -7.06 6.99 10.89
CA GLU A 59 -7.13 7.41 12.29
C GLU A 59 -5.80 7.25 13.05
N THR A 60 -4.94 6.33 12.61
CA THR A 60 -3.63 6.08 13.23
C THR A 60 -2.63 7.21 13.06
N VAL A 61 -2.76 8.01 11.99
CA VAL A 61 -1.87 9.16 11.70
C VAL A 61 -2.50 10.51 12.06
N ARG A 62 -3.73 10.50 12.59
CA ARG A 62 -4.43 11.72 13.00
C ARG A 62 -4.28 11.94 14.51
N ARG A 63 -4.27 13.21 14.92
CA ARG A 63 -4.03 13.64 16.31
C ARG A 63 -5.31 13.92 17.11
N ASP A 64 -6.47 13.80 16.47
CA ASP A 64 -7.80 14.06 17.05
C ASP A 64 -8.34 12.89 17.88
N ASN A 65 -7.73 11.70 17.78
CA ASN A 65 -8.23 10.49 18.42
C ASN A 65 -7.41 10.11 19.67
N CYS A 66 -8.01 9.33 20.57
CA CYS A 66 -7.30 8.85 21.75
C CYS A 66 -6.21 7.82 21.38
N PRO A 67 -5.13 7.72 22.17
CA PRO A 67 -4.03 6.79 21.90
C PRO A 67 -4.48 5.33 21.78
N LEU A 68 -5.54 4.93 22.49
CA LEU A 68 -6.09 3.58 22.44
C LEU A 68 -6.60 3.23 21.03
N VAL A 69 -7.34 4.13 20.38
CA VAL A 69 -7.88 3.92 19.03
C VAL A 69 -6.74 3.79 18.02
N VAL A 70 -5.69 4.62 18.16
CA VAL A 70 -4.50 4.55 17.31
C VAL A 70 -3.81 3.19 17.44
N SER A 71 -3.57 2.72 18.67
CA SER A 71 -2.95 1.42 18.92
C SER A 71 -3.79 0.26 18.41
N LEU A 72 -5.12 0.31 18.63
CA LEU A 72 -6.04 -0.73 18.19
C LEU A 72 -6.06 -0.86 16.67
N ILE A 73 -6.22 0.26 15.94
CA ILE A 73 -6.29 0.23 14.48
C ILE A 73 -4.95 -0.20 13.88
N ASN A 74 -3.81 0.24 14.45
CA ASN A 74 -2.49 -0.23 14.02
C ASN A 74 -2.35 -1.75 14.20
N ALA A 75 -2.80 -2.31 15.33
CA ALA A 75 -2.77 -3.75 15.57
C ALA A 75 -3.65 -4.50 14.55
N CYS A 76 -4.87 -4.02 14.27
CA CYS A 76 -5.74 -4.61 13.27
C CYS A 76 -5.12 -4.57 11.85
N LEU A 77 -4.54 -3.43 11.45
CA LEU A 77 -3.88 -3.30 10.16
C LEU A 77 -2.68 -4.23 10.04
N GLN A 78 -1.91 -4.39 11.11
CA GLN A 78 -0.80 -5.33 11.17
C GLN A 78 -1.28 -6.77 10.98
N SER A 79 -2.32 -7.19 11.70
CA SER A 79 -2.87 -8.54 11.56
C SER A 79 -3.44 -8.83 10.17
N ILE A 80 -4.04 -7.84 9.51
CA ILE A 80 -4.62 -8.00 8.18
C ILE A 80 -3.55 -7.96 7.09
N LEU A 81 -2.62 -6.99 7.13
CA LEU A 81 -1.68 -6.74 6.04
C LEU A 81 -0.40 -7.58 6.15
N ILE A 82 0.10 -7.83 7.37
CA ILE A 82 1.34 -8.58 7.63
C ILE A 82 1.01 -10.04 7.90
N ASP A 83 0.22 -10.30 8.95
CA ASP A 83 -0.08 -11.68 9.38
C ASP A 83 -1.08 -12.37 8.45
N ARG A 84 -1.78 -11.59 7.60
CA ARG A 84 -2.82 -12.05 6.65
C ARG A 84 -3.95 -12.85 7.29
N CYS A 85 -4.19 -12.59 8.57
CA CYS A 85 -5.21 -13.25 9.37
C CYS A 85 -6.60 -12.72 8.95
N GLY A 86 -7.36 -13.54 8.23
CA GLY A 86 -8.69 -13.20 7.71
C GLY A 86 -8.82 -13.21 6.18
N SER A 87 -7.76 -13.52 5.43
CA SER A 87 -7.87 -13.73 3.98
C SER A 87 -8.46 -15.12 3.68
N PRO A 88 -9.50 -15.25 2.82
CA PRO A 88 -10.14 -16.52 2.50
C PRO A 88 -9.23 -17.48 1.70
N THR A 89 -8.01 -17.06 1.37
CA THR A 89 -6.99 -17.93 0.75
C THR A 89 -6.57 -19.08 1.67
N ASP A 90 -6.78 -18.97 3.00
CA ASP A 90 -6.61 -20.08 3.95
C ASP A 90 -7.83 -21.02 4.01
N SER A 91 -8.95 -20.66 3.37
CA SER A 91 -10.19 -21.47 3.31
C SER A 91 -10.41 -22.21 1.98
N GLY A 92 -9.44 -22.18 1.06
CA GLY A 92 -9.51 -22.96 -0.19
C GLY A 92 -10.64 -22.55 -1.16
N VAL A 93 -11.22 -21.36 -1.00
CA VAL A 93 -12.26 -20.86 -1.91
C VAL A 93 -11.59 -20.00 -2.99
N PRO A 94 -11.65 -20.40 -4.28
CA PRO A 94 -11.08 -19.60 -5.36
C PRO A 94 -11.85 -18.29 -5.50
N PHE A 95 -11.10 -17.20 -5.72
CA PHE A 95 -11.66 -15.91 -6.09
C PHE A 95 -11.90 -15.93 -7.61
N ASP A 96 -12.92 -16.65 -8.03
CA ASP A 96 -13.35 -16.66 -9.44
C ASP A 96 -14.20 -15.41 -9.73
N LEU A 97 -13.85 -14.73 -10.83
CA LEU A 97 -14.55 -13.61 -11.46
C LEU A 97 -15.82 -14.09 -12.20
#